data_AF-K9BQJ6-F1
#
_entry.id   AF-K9BQJ6-F1
#
_cell.length_a   1.000
_cell.length_b   1.000
_cell.length_c   1.000
_cell.angle_alpha   90.00
_cell.angle_beta   90.00
_cell.angle_gamma   90.00
#
_symmetry.space_group_name_H-M   'P 1'
#
loop_
_entity.id
_entity.type
_entity.pdbx_description
1 polymer ?
#
loop_
_entity_poly.entity_id
_entity_poly.type
_entity_poly.pdbx_seq_one_letter_code
_entity_poly.pdbx_strand_id
1 'polypeptide(L)'
;MTNNFEKNFKKSPSLTVTTSSIDRFSPKFWRVDGPQTMSFAITNFANGFEAFFRSRTSTDLVGISWDSYDAKDHQFLAYETKYDYSGTIWDFDIELSASMPTLNNPALTPTLTVQYHENGVDKVAYIVLFNYADQPASRSAHIHINWDTVKAGFSATDPFPVSNIQRISFSGFTLSYNGHSTLPLAQAEEGYIRVTNSVTTGPNAKLALNRVSVPAHEYGLCTSYDDHYDLNPQRLVDNMAALGYHGLINHYCGMSKYPEMAWNADINKWQIPDPLVSNANVVNPCTRKWHEHFAQALHCADMQPIFGVSFEMYSLGANEYWAQRDWNNNLGRTGYEPPSYFFSPCDQNAQAYLHKAFIEFADTLVAGGCEVNMQIGEPWWWYNQGTDLPCVYDYPTKLAFNADTGLYAPDLGTIYEAMNKTGTPYDQFKSWLRNKLGQTCQDIRSVVKTKYPQAKVSPLIFFPTIRTPIETLVTDINYPREYYAYPNFDYLMTEAYDWILEARLGLAHQAVTEIPTQDLNYPEDKVAYLAGFVPDSSIAHLYGFDASKPYQTPIWQRIFGDMQNNQPLGLMKQFIWAYPQVMADSVTIDIAQAPNGFFVGQSLYSPISDDTPYPPEIYL
;
A
#
# COMPACT_ATOMS: atom_id res chain seq x y z
N MET A 1 50.80 -41.76 -17.80
CA MET A 1 49.88 -40.79 -18.41
C MET A 1 48.60 -40.81 -17.59
N THR A 2 48.57 -39.98 -16.54
CA THR A 2 47.45 -39.83 -15.63
C THR A 2 46.51 -38.76 -16.20
N ASN A 3 45.28 -39.16 -16.49
CA ASN A 3 44.21 -38.27 -16.95
C ASN A 3 43.80 -37.31 -15.82
N ASN A 4 44.06 -36.02 -16.02
CA ASN A 4 43.44 -34.93 -15.26
C ASN A 4 41.97 -34.81 -15.68
N PHE A 5 41.07 -35.41 -14.92
CA PHE A 5 39.69 -34.95 -14.84
C PHE A 5 39.63 -33.87 -13.77
N GLU A 6 39.85 -32.61 -14.17
CA GLU A 6 39.47 -31.46 -13.35
C GLU A 6 37.94 -31.45 -13.25
N LYS A 7 37.44 -31.70 -12.04
CA LYS A 7 36.07 -31.41 -11.66
C LYS A 7 35.86 -29.89 -11.76
N ASN A 8 35.21 -29.46 -12.84
CA ASN A 8 34.54 -28.16 -12.89
C ASN A 8 33.43 -28.17 -11.83
N PHE A 9 33.75 -27.78 -10.60
CA PHE A 9 32.74 -27.35 -9.64
C PHE A 9 32.12 -26.07 -10.22
N LYS A 10 30.94 -26.20 -10.85
CA LYS A 10 30.11 -25.03 -11.18
C LYS A 10 29.90 -24.29 -9.86
N LYS A 11 30.48 -23.10 -9.73
CA LYS A 11 30.22 -22.18 -8.63
C LYS A 11 28.70 -22.01 -8.54
N SER A 12 28.13 -22.16 -7.35
CA SER A 12 26.70 -21.90 -7.15
C SER A 12 26.36 -20.51 -7.69
N PRO A 13 25.22 -20.33 -8.40
CA PRO A 13 24.79 -19.02 -8.86
C PRO A 13 24.78 -18.02 -7.71
N SER A 14 25.20 -16.78 -7.98
CA SER A 14 25.26 -15.71 -6.98
C SER A 14 24.85 -14.39 -7.62
N LEU A 15 24.07 -13.57 -6.93
CA LEU A 15 23.65 -12.28 -7.46
C LEU A 15 24.87 -11.38 -7.69
N THR A 16 24.91 -10.73 -8.85
CA THR A 16 25.89 -9.68 -9.11
C THR A 16 25.39 -8.40 -8.49
N VAL A 17 26.08 -7.96 -7.43
CA VAL A 17 25.78 -6.69 -6.74
C VAL A 17 26.94 -5.75 -6.99
N THR A 18 26.64 -4.59 -7.56
CA THR A 18 27.61 -3.51 -7.72
C THR A 18 27.35 -2.44 -6.65
N THR A 19 28.31 -1.54 -6.48
CA THR A 19 28.17 -0.40 -5.58
C THR A 19 28.31 0.88 -6.38
N SER A 20 27.37 1.80 -6.16
CA SER A 20 27.44 3.17 -6.65
C SER A 20 27.59 4.13 -5.47
N SER A 21 27.87 5.40 -5.73
CA SER A 21 27.93 6.42 -4.68
C SER A 21 26.75 7.38 -4.84
N ILE A 22 26.07 7.66 -3.73
CA ILE A 22 25.06 8.72 -3.62
C ILE A 22 25.53 9.78 -2.64
N ASP A 23 25.00 10.98 -2.79
CA ASP A 23 25.13 12.00 -1.77
C ASP A 23 24.26 11.64 -0.55
N ARG A 24 24.77 11.92 0.64
CA ARG A 24 23.98 11.85 1.87
C ARG A 24 22.82 12.85 1.75
N PHE A 25 21.68 12.56 2.37
CA PHE A 25 20.45 13.35 2.23
C PHE A 25 19.87 13.36 0.80
N SER A 26 20.23 12.39 -0.05
CA SER A 26 19.61 12.21 -1.36
C SER A 26 18.08 12.19 -1.25
N PRO A 27 17.37 13.00 -2.04
CA PRO A 27 15.96 13.35 -1.80
C PRO A 27 14.99 12.16 -1.84
N LYS A 28 15.29 11.13 -2.64
CA LYS A 28 14.42 9.97 -2.80
C LYS A 28 14.31 9.10 -1.54
N PHE A 29 15.28 9.20 -0.62
CA PHE A 29 15.35 8.36 0.57
C PHE A 29 14.79 9.02 1.83
N TRP A 30 14.39 10.30 1.75
CA TRP A 30 13.61 10.92 2.81
C TRP A 30 12.22 10.27 2.89
N ARG A 31 11.69 10.21 4.10
CA ARG A 31 10.37 9.62 4.40
C ARG A 31 9.49 10.59 5.15
N VAL A 32 8.18 10.38 5.12
CA VAL A 32 7.20 11.17 5.88
C VAL A 32 6.35 10.27 6.76
N ASP A 33 6.14 10.66 8.02
CA ASP A 33 5.24 9.93 8.91
C ASP A 33 4.59 10.88 9.92
N GLY A 34 3.41 10.53 10.42
CA GLY A 34 2.59 11.41 11.24
C GLY A 34 1.30 10.76 11.75
N PRO A 35 0.49 11.50 12.52
CA PRO A 35 -0.75 10.97 13.11
C PRO A 35 -1.79 10.62 12.03
N GLN A 36 -2.68 9.67 12.34
CA GLN A 36 -3.72 9.17 11.42
C GLN A 36 -4.71 10.25 10.95
N THR A 37 -4.84 11.35 11.68
CA THR A 37 -5.69 12.50 11.33
C THR A 37 -5.10 13.38 10.23
N MET A 38 -3.80 13.26 10.00
CA MET A 38 -3.04 14.07 9.04
C MET A 38 -2.82 13.28 7.74
N SER A 39 -2.84 13.98 6.61
CA SER A 39 -2.42 13.41 5.33
C SER A 39 -1.09 14.04 4.89
N PHE A 40 -0.23 13.28 4.22
CA PHE A 40 1.07 13.77 3.77
C PHE A 40 1.59 12.97 2.58
N ALA A 41 2.52 13.57 1.84
CA ALA A 41 3.19 12.99 0.70
C ALA A 41 4.60 13.59 0.55
N ILE A 42 5.56 12.76 0.20
CA ILE A 42 6.90 13.20 -0.18
C ILE A 42 7.17 12.86 -1.65
N THR A 43 7.67 13.84 -2.40
CA THR A 43 7.89 13.74 -3.85
C THR A 43 9.17 14.44 -4.26
N ASN A 44 9.74 14.06 -5.41
CA ASN A 44 10.89 14.77 -5.97
C ASN A 44 10.50 16.20 -6.33
N PHE A 45 11.37 17.16 -6.01
CA PHE A 45 11.19 18.57 -6.36
C PHE A 45 12.53 19.23 -6.65
N ALA A 46 12.73 19.69 -7.89
CA ALA A 46 14.05 20.09 -8.39
C ALA A 46 15.12 19.02 -8.12
N ASN A 47 16.27 19.37 -7.53
CA ASN A 47 17.29 18.42 -7.08
C ASN A 47 17.11 17.96 -5.63
N GLY A 48 16.00 18.34 -4.97
CA GLY A 48 15.65 17.94 -3.62
C GLY A 48 14.26 17.32 -3.55
N PHE A 49 13.48 17.67 -2.53
CA PHE A 49 12.15 17.09 -2.30
C PHE A 49 11.13 18.15 -1.87
N GLU A 50 9.86 17.84 -2.07
CA GLU A 50 8.73 18.51 -1.42
C GLU A 50 8.03 17.51 -0.51
N ALA A 51 7.90 17.86 0.76
CA ALA A 51 7.01 17.22 1.70
C ALA A 51 5.74 18.08 1.85
N PHE A 52 4.64 17.61 1.29
CA PHE A 52 3.34 18.26 1.32
C PHE A 52 2.44 17.57 2.35
N PHE A 53 1.69 18.33 3.13
CA PHE A 53 0.86 17.81 4.20
C PHE A 53 -0.42 18.60 4.42
N ARG A 54 -1.39 17.96 5.06
CA ARG A 54 -2.71 18.51 5.39
C ARG A 54 -3.06 18.16 6.83
N SER A 55 -3.07 19.19 7.67
CA SER A 55 -3.43 19.14 9.09
C SER A 55 -4.93 19.29 9.26
N ARG A 56 -5.53 18.45 10.11
CA ARG A 56 -6.93 18.47 10.50
C ARG A 56 -7.11 18.68 12.02
N THR A 57 -6.07 18.49 12.83
CA THR A 57 -6.09 18.81 14.28
C THR A 57 -5.03 19.84 14.64
N SER A 58 -5.21 20.51 15.78
CA SER A 58 -4.19 21.38 16.37
C SER A 58 -2.92 20.64 16.79
N THR A 59 -2.93 19.32 16.93
CA THR A 59 -1.74 18.50 17.24
C THR A 59 -1.05 17.91 16.02
N ASP A 60 -1.59 18.10 14.81
CA ASP A 60 -1.06 17.45 13.63
C ASP A 60 0.34 17.98 13.28
N LEU A 61 1.32 17.08 13.31
CA LEU A 61 2.71 17.32 12.95
C LEU A 61 3.22 16.11 12.17
N VAL A 62 3.80 16.37 11.00
CA VAL A 62 4.48 15.37 10.17
C VAL A 62 5.99 15.42 10.43
N GLY A 63 6.61 14.28 10.65
CA GLY A 63 8.06 14.13 10.66
C GLY A 63 8.57 13.80 9.26
N ILE A 64 9.48 14.60 8.73
CA ILE A 64 10.12 14.36 7.42
C ILE A 64 11.55 13.90 7.69
N SER A 65 11.78 12.59 7.56
CA SER A 65 12.91 11.91 8.19
C SER A 65 13.92 11.36 7.20
N TRP A 66 15.20 11.52 7.54
CA TRP A 66 16.34 10.82 7.00
C TRP A 66 16.86 9.83 8.04
N ASP A 67 16.92 8.56 7.69
CA ASP A 67 17.45 7.50 8.54
C ASP A 67 18.92 7.20 8.18
N SER A 68 19.80 7.05 9.16
CA SER A 68 21.19 6.61 8.91
C SER A 68 21.29 5.13 8.54
N TYR A 69 20.25 4.35 8.86
CA TYR A 69 20.07 2.95 8.47
C TYR A 69 18.83 2.83 7.59
N ASP A 70 19.01 2.28 6.40
CA ASP A 70 17.91 1.99 5.50
C ASP A 70 17.24 0.66 5.86
N ALA A 71 16.06 0.76 6.49
CA ALA A 71 15.25 -0.40 6.85
C ALA A 71 14.12 -0.69 5.84
N LYS A 72 14.03 0.07 4.75
CA LYS A 72 12.87 0.03 3.83
C LYS A 72 13.17 -0.66 2.51
N ASP A 73 14.41 -0.57 2.03
CA ASP A 73 14.79 -1.18 0.76
C ASP A 73 15.35 -2.59 0.92
N HIS A 74 15.25 -3.34 -0.17
CA HIS A 74 15.98 -4.58 -0.40
C HIS A 74 17.46 -4.42 -0.02
N GLN A 75 18.08 -5.40 0.64
CA GLN A 75 19.45 -5.25 1.19
C GLN A 75 20.51 -4.88 0.11
N PHE A 76 20.29 -5.30 -1.15
CA PHE A 76 21.13 -4.97 -2.30
C PHE A 76 20.68 -3.75 -3.11
N LEU A 77 19.73 -2.96 -2.57
CA LEU A 77 19.27 -1.67 -3.09
C LEU A 77 19.30 -0.57 -2.02
N ALA A 78 19.57 -0.92 -0.77
CA ALA A 78 19.77 -0.01 0.35
C ALA A 78 21.13 0.70 0.30
N TYR A 79 21.17 1.93 0.82
CA TYR A 79 22.43 2.63 1.08
C TYR A 79 23.13 2.10 2.33
N GLU A 80 24.46 2.29 2.39
CA GLU A 80 25.26 1.84 3.53
C GLU A 80 24.80 2.51 4.83
N THR A 81 24.86 1.77 5.93
CA THR A 81 24.61 2.34 7.25
C THR A 81 25.80 3.17 7.69
N LYS A 82 25.60 4.48 7.91
CA LYS A 82 26.68 5.38 8.31
C LYS A 82 26.22 6.43 9.32
N TYR A 83 26.45 6.11 10.60
CA TYR A 83 26.04 6.93 11.75
C TYR A 83 26.97 8.12 12.05
N ASP A 84 28.18 8.14 11.50
CA ASP A 84 29.12 9.24 11.69
C ASP A 84 28.92 10.33 10.62
N TYR A 85 28.64 11.54 11.09
CA TYR A 85 28.41 12.74 10.29
C TYR A 85 29.59 13.72 10.36
N SER A 86 30.68 13.38 11.07
CA SER A 86 31.88 14.22 11.15
C SER A 86 32.41 14.59 9.75
N GLY A 87 32.85 15.83 9.60
CA GLY A 87 33.27 16.40 8.32
C GLY A 87 32.15 16.60 7.30
N THR A 88 30.88 16.34 7.61
CA THR A 88 29.78 16.61 6.68
C THR A 88 29.37 18.09 6.77
N ILE A 89 29.23 18.73 5.62
CA ILE A 89 28.52 20.00 5.48
C ILE A 89 27.29 19.73 4.62
N TRP A 90 26.15 20.27 5.03
CA TRP A 90 24.90 20.23 4.28
C TRP A 90 24.40 21.64 4.01
N ASP A 91 24.38 22.00 2.73
CA ASP A 91 23.88 23.26 2.19
C ASP A 91 22.57 22.98 1.46
N PHE A 92 21.54 23.77 1.71
CA PHE A 92 20.27 23.68 0.97
C PHE A 92 19.44 24.94 1.09
N ASP A 93 18.59 25.19 0.12
CA ASP A 93 17.55 26.20 0.19
C ASP A 93 16.26 25.56 0.70
N ILE A 94 15.67 26.18 1.71
CA ILE A 94 14.38 25.79 2.27
C ILE A 94 13.30 26.79 1.86
N GLU A 95 12.10 26.30 1.53
CA GLU A 95 10.89 27.10 1.37
C GLU A 95 9.74 26.47 2.16
N LEU A 96 9.14 27.25 3.05
CA LEU A 96 7.98 26.88 3.86
C LEU A 96 6.72 27.55 3.31
N SER A 97 5.59 26.84 3.31
CA SER A 97 4.31 27.39 2.86
C SER A 97 3.84 28.58 3.73
N ALA A 98 2.96 29.41 3.17
CA ALA A 98 2.41 30.58 3.89
C ALA A 98 1.65 30.23 5.19
N SER A 99 1.13 29.02 5.28
CA SER A 99 0.46 28.45 6.46
C SER A 99 1.41 27.99 7.56
N MET A 100 2.71 27.87 7.28
CA MET A 100 3.74 27.59 8.28
C MET A 100 4.27 28.89 8.92
N PRO A 101 4.87 28.84 10.10
CA PRO A 101 5.59 29.98 10.68
C PRO A 101 6.88 30.32 9.92
N THR A 102 7.36 31.56 10.09
CA THR A 102 8.72 31.95 9.68
C THR A 102 9.76 31.22 10.51
N LEU A 103 11.00 31.10 10.00
CA LEU A 103 12.06 30.32 10.63
C LEU A 103 12.38 30.76 12.07
N ASN A 104 12.34 32.05 12.38
CA ASN A 104 12.60 32.59 13.72
C ASN A 104 11.36 32.78 14.60
N ASN A 105 10.23 32.17 14.27
CA ASN A 105 9.04 32.26 15.12
C ASN A 105 9.39 31.78 16.55
N PRO A 106 9.09 32.57 17.60
CA PRO A 106 9.59 32.30 18.95
C PRO A 106 8.91 31.11 19.66
N ALA A 107 7.76 30.65 19.17
CA ALA A 107 6.99 29.55 19.77
C ALA A 107 6.96 28.31 18.88
N LEU A 108 6.89 28.51 17.56
CA LEU A 108 6.70 27.46 16.56
C LEU A 108 7.89 27.42 15.60
N THR A 109 9.09 27.27 16.16
CA THR A 109 10.33 27.33 15.39
C THR A 109 10.56 26.06 14.57
N PRO A 110 10.69 26.15 13.23
CA PRO A 110 11.13 25.02 12.41
C PRO A 110 12.51 24.51 12.86
N THR A 111 12.58 23.20 13.12
CA THR A 111 13.70 22.56 13.81
C THR A 111 13.99 21.22 13.15
N LEU A 112 15.26 20.80 13.16
CA LEU A 112 15.63 19.40 12.95
C LEU A 112 15.64 18.67 14.30
N THR A 113 14.77 17.68 14.45
CA THR A 113 14.85 16.71 15.54
C THR A 113 15.90 15.67 15.17
N VAL A 114 16.96 15.55 15.97
CA VAL A 114 18.06 14.62 15.71
C VAL A 114 18.10 13.58 16.82
N GLN A 115 17.85 12.32 16.44
CA GLN A 115 17.98 11.17 17.31
C GLN A 115 19.40 10.61 17.17
N TYR A 116 20.08 10.44 18.29
CA TYR A 116 21.46 9.96 18.33
C TYR A 116 21.70 9.07 19.54
N HIS A 117 22.78 8.29 19.48
CA HIS A 117 23.12 7.36 20.54
C HIS A 117 24.45 7.74 21.19
N GLU A 118 24.44 7.95 22.50
CA GLU A 118 25.61 8.39 23.24
C GLU A 118 25.73 7.59 24.55
N ASN A 119 26.89 6.98 24.76
CA ASN A 119 27.21 6.19 25.97
C ASN A 119 26.18 5.09 26.29
N GLY A 120 25.66 4.40 25.27
CA GLY A 120 24.68 3.32 25.48
C GLY A 120 23.22 3.80 25.61
N VAL A 121 22.95 5.10 25.43
CA VAL A 121 21.63 5.71 25.66
C VAL A 121 21.17 6.49 24.43
N ASP A 122 19.91 6.29 24.05
CA ASP A 122 19.25 7.07 23.01
C ASP A 122 18.91 8.47 23.52
N LYS A 123 19.27 9.47 22.74
CA LYS A 123 19.06 10.89 23.04
C LYS A 123 18.45 11.62 21.86
N VAL A 124 17.83 12.75 22.17
CA VAL A 124 17.24 13.66 21.18
C VAL A 124 17.85 15.03 21.36
N ALA A 125 18.29 15.63 20.27
CA ALA A 125 18.71 17.02 20.19
C ALA A 125 17.83 17.77 19.18
N TYR A 126 17.76 19.09 19.34
CA TYR A 126 17.00 19.98 18.49
C TYR A 126 17.95 20.99 17.86
N ILE A 127 18.10 20.96 16.54
CA ILE A 127 18.90 21.92 15.78
C ILE A 127 17.92 22.93 15.18
N VAL A 128 17.90 24.13 15.76
CA VAL A 128 16.99 25.20 15.37
C VAL A 128 17.47 25.88 14.10
N LEU A 129 16.68 25.80 13.02
CA LEU A 129 17.13 26.13 11.67
C LEU A 129 17.51 27.61 11.49
N PHE A 130 16.83 28.55 12.17
CA PHE A 130 17.12 29.97 12.01
C PHE A 130 18.54 30.36 12.44
N ASN A 131 19.19 29.60 13.34
CA ASN A 131 20.58 29.85 13.74
C ASN A 131 21.59 29.57 12.62
N TYR A 132 21.14 28.87 11.57
CA TYR A 132 21.93 28.42 10.43
C TYR A 132 21.40 28.98 9.11
N ALA A 133 20.46 29.92 9.17
CA ALA A 133 19.79 30.53 8.02
C ALA A 133 20.39 31.90 7.70
N ASP A 134 20.53 32.22 6.41
CA ASP A 134 20.91 33.57 5.96
C ASP A 134 19.77 34.59 6.12
N GLN A 135 18.52 34.13 6.07
CA GLN A 135 17.30 34.92 6.22
C GLN A 135 16.38 34.36 7.32
N PRO A 136 16.78 34.46 8.61
CA PRO A 136 16.06 33.82 9.72
C PRO A 136 14.64 34.35 9.93
N ALA A 137 14.31 35.57 9.48
CA ALA A 137 12.97 36.15 9.59
C ALA A 137 12.02 35.76 8.44
N SER A 138 12.46 34.89 7.53
CA SER A 138 11.73 34.51 6.31
C SER A 138 11.15 33.09 6.42
N ARG A 139 10.29 32.74 5.44
CA ARG A 139 9.89 31.35 5.15
C ARG A 139 10.76 30.71 4.07
N SER A 140 11.63 31.49 3.45
CA SER A 140 12.59 31.04 2.47
C SER A 140 13.98 31.50 2.89
N ALA A 141 14.94 30.58 2.96
CA ALA A 141 16.31 30.89 3.34
C ALA A 141 17.27 29.86 2.77
N HIS A 142 18.53 30.25 2.62
CA HIS A 142 19.63 29.32 2.51
C HIS A 142 20.03 28.83 3.90
N ILE A 143 20.13 27.52 4.09
CA ILE A 143 20.53 26.86 5.32
C ILE A 143 21.91 26.23 5.14
N HIS A 144 22.84 26.57 6.04
CA HIS A 144 24.19 26.03 6.06
C HIS A 144 24.47 25.30 7.38
N ILE A 145 24.55 23.97 7.34
CA ILE A 145 24.86 23.15 8.52
C ILE A 145 26.23 22.49 8.33
N ASN A 146 27.23 22.98 9.07
CA ASN A 146 28.48 22.27 9.28
C ASN A 146 28.38 21.40 10.53
N TRP A 147 28.27 20.09 10.34
CA TRP A 147 28.06 19.14 11.43
C TRP A 147 29.18 19.19 12.47
N ASP A 148 30.44 19.45 12.10
CA ASP A 148 31.56 19.53 13.07
C ASP A 148 31.42 20.69 14.07
N THR A 149 30.66 21.72 13.70
CA THR A 149 30.50 22.94 14.52
C THR A 149 29.07 23.15 15.01
N VAL A 150 28.13 22.31 14.57
CA VAL A 150 26.71 22.44 14.88
C VAL A 150 26.48 22.38 16.38
N LYS A 151 25.54 23.20 16.85
CA LYS A 151 25.09 23.26 18.23
C LYS A 151 23.59 23.04 18.31
N ALA A 152 23.19 22.31 19.33
CA ALA A 152 21.79 22.06 19.63
C ALA A 152 21.21 23.16 20.53
N GLY A 153 19.91 23.07 20.76
CA GLY A 153 19.16 23.97 21.62
C GLY A 153 18.70 25.23 20.88
N PHE A 154 17.74 25.94 21.48
CA PHE A 154 17.12 27.12 20.86
C PHE A 154 18.13 28.22 20.51
N SER A 155 19.11 28.44 21.40
CA SER A 155 20.16 29.46 21.23
C SER A 155 21.43 28.92 20.56
N ALA A 156 21.44 27.68 20.06
CA ALA A 156 22.62 27.03 19.47
C ALA A 156 23.86 27.08 20.38
N THR A 157 23.69 26.74 21.65
CA THR A 157 24.79 26.72 22.65
C THR A 157 25.21 25.31 23.05
N ASP A 158 24.34 24.32 22.85
CA ASP A 158 24.53 23.02 23.45
C ASP A 158 25.46 22.18 22.57
N PRO A 159 26.48 21.51 23.15
CA PRO A 159 27.34 20.63 22.38
C PRO A 159 26.52 19.47 21.80
N PHE A 160 26.88 19.06 20.58
CA PHE A 160 26.17 18.03 19.85
C PHE A 160 27.15 16.94 19.35
N PRO A 161 26.97 15.67 19.72
CA PRO A 161 27.82 14.59 19.24
C PRO A 161 27.38 14.13 17.83
N VAL A 162 28.32 14.17 16.89
CA VAL A 162 28.04 13.92 15.46
C VAL A 162 28.34 12.49 15.01
N SER A 163 28.92 11.67 15.88
CA SER A 163 29.52 10.39 15.50
C SER A 163 28.54 9.21 15.48
N ASN A 164 27.31 9.39 15.99
CA ASN A 164 26.36 8.30 16.11
C ASN A 164 24.89 8.74 15.98
N ILE A 165 24.59 9.47 14.91
CA ILE A 165 23.24 9.97 14.60
C ILE A 165 22.42 8.86 13.94
N GLN A 166 21.27 8.55 14.50
CA GLN A 166 20.35 7.52 14.01
C GLN A 166 19.36 8.06 12.98
N ARG A 167 18.78 9.22 13.24
CA ARG A 167 17.74 9.85 12.41
C ARG A 167 17.78 11.37 12.54
N ILE A 168 17.50 12.05 11.43
CA ILE A 168 17.29 13.51 11.37
C ILE A 168 15.90 13.76 10.78
N SER A 169 15.07 14.56 11.43
CA SER A 169 13.71 14.84 10.97
C SER A 169 13.40 16.33 10.98
N PHE A 170 12.88 16.86 9.87
CA PHE A 170 12.15 18.14 9.91
C PHE A 170 10.78 17.92 10.56
N SER A 171 10.27 18.94 11.24
CA SER A 171 8.89 18.98 11.72
C SER A 171 8.04 19.86 10.81
N GLY A 172 7.05 19.27 10.13
CA GLY A 172 6.06 19.97 9.33
C GLY A 172 4.76 20.17 10.11
N PHE A 173 4.35 21.42 10.28
CA PHE A 173 3.12 21.80 10.99
C PHE A 173 2.67 23.20 10.56
N THR A 174 1.39 23.53 10.72
CA THR A 174 0.84 24.85 10.38
C THR A 174 0.81 25.80 11.58
N LEU A 175 0.45 27.07 11.35
CA LEU A 175 0.34 28.12 12.38
C LEU A 175 -0.68 27.78 13.47
N SER A 176 -1.64 26.90 13.18
CA SER A 176 -2.64 26.41 14.15
C SER A 176 -2.11 25.31 15.07
N TYR A 177 -0.86 24.87 14.90
CA TYR A 177 -0.26 23.85 15.73
C TYR A 177 -0.13 24.27 17.20
N ASN A 178 -0.57 23.40 18.08
CA ASN A 178 -0.48 23.48 19.52
C ASN A 178 -0.33 22.05 20.08
N GLY A 179 0.90 21.68 20.45
CA GLY A 179 1.21 20.36 21.03
C GLY A 179 0.54 20.06 22.37
N HIS A 180 -0.26 20.97 22.92
CA HIS A 180 -1.05 20.79 24.15
C HIS A 180 -2.57 20.69 23.89
N SER A 181 -3.01 20.55 22.63
CA SER A 181 -4.43 20.47 22.28
C SER A 181 -4.70 19.50 21.14
N THR A 182 -5.71 18.65 21.29
CA THR A 182 -6.13 17.68 20.27
C THR A 182 -7.39 18.10 19.51
N LEU A 183 -7.71 19.41 19.53
CA LEU A 183 -8.94 19.90 18.93
C LEU A 183 -8.88 19.79 17.39
N PRO A 184 -9.99 19.36 16.76
CA PRO A 184 -10.13 19.47 15.32
C PRO A 184 -10.09 20.94 14.87
N LEU A 185 -9.45 21.19 13.73
CA LEU A 185 -9.46 22.49 13.08
C LEU A 185 -10.82 22.72 12.41
N ALA A 186 -11.28 23.98 12.39
CA ALA A 186 -12.52 24.35 11.72
C ALA A 186 -12.46 24.11 10.20
N GLN A 187 -11.28 24.25 9.61
CA GLN A 187 -10.95 23.86 8.25
C GLN A 187 -9.58 23.22 8.26
N ALA A 188 -9.39 22.16 7.46
CA ALA A 188 -8.08 21.56 7.30
C ALA A 188 -7.11 22.57 6.66
N GLU A 189 -5.87 22.57 7.13
CA GLU A 189 -4.83 23.48 6.68
C GLU A 189 -3.75 22.69 5.95
N GLU A 190 -3.36 23.18 4.77
CA GLU A 190 -2.29 22.57 3.98
C GLU A 190 -0.97 23.27 4.24
N GLY A 191 0.13 22.53 4.23
CA GLY A 191 1.47 23.09 4.29
C GLY A 191 2.47 22.27 3.49
N TYR A 192 3.63 22.88 3.23
CA TYR A 192 4.76 22.17 2.62
C TYR A 192 6.09 22.65 3.16
N ILE A 193 7.07 21.73 3.12
CA ILE A 193 8.50 22.05 3.17
C ILE A 193 9.11 21.62 1.85
N ARG A 194 9.72 22.55 1.14
CA ARG A 194 10.56 22.27 -0.03
C ARG A 194 12.01 22.43 0.35
N VAL A 195 12.80 21.45 -0.03
CA VAL A 195 14.26 21.48 0.03
C VAL A 195 14.76 21.47 -1.41
N THR A 196 15.56 22.47 -1.79
CA THR A 196 16.16 22.60 -3.13
C THR A 196 17.61 22.99 -2.99
N ASN A 197 18.38 22.92 -4.09
CA ASN A 197 19.82 23.18 -4.10
C ASN A 197 20.57 22.41 -3.00
N SER A 198 20.06 21.23 -2.63
CA SER A 198 20.64 20.40 -1.57
C SER A 198 21.95 19.80 -2.03
N VAL A 199 23.03 20.13 -1.33
CA VAL A 199 24.38 19.67 -1.62
C VAL A 199 25.05 19.27 -0.31
N THR A 200 25.78 18.15 -0.34
CA THR A 200 26.61 17.70 0.79
C THR A 200 28.08 17.66 0.40
N THR A 201 28.95 18.14 1.28
CA THR A 201 30.41 18.12 1.05
C THR A 201 31.18 17.60 2.26
N GLY A 202 32.40 17.10 2.00
CA GLY A 202 33.32 16.56 3.00
C GLY A 202 33.39 15.02 3.07
N PRO A 203 34.21 14.46 3.97
CA PRO A 203 34.58 13.03 3.96
C PRO A 203 33.40 12.06 4.17
N ASN A 204 32.37 12.46 4.92
CA ASN A 204 31.19 11.64 5.22
C ASN A 204 29.92 12.07 4.47
N ALA A 205 30.06 12.92 3.46
CA ALA A 205 28.98 13.45 2.64
C ALA A 205 28.42 12.49 1.60
N LYS A 206 29.09 11.36 1.35
CA LYS A 206 28.64 10.34 0.40
C LYS A 206 28.44 9.00 1.07
N LEU A 207 27.53 8.23 0.50
CA LEU A 207 27.18 6.87 0.90
C LEU A 207 27.38 5.91 -0.26
N ALA A 208 27.91 4.73 0.04
CA ALA A 208 27.82 3.59 -0.85
C ALA A 208 26.35 3.15 -0.98
N LEU A 209 25.93 2.80 -2.19
CA LEU A 209 24.60 2.31 -2.50
C LEU A 209 24.72 1.00 -3.28
N ASN A 210 24.17 -0.06 -2.70
CA ASN A 210 24.14 -1.35 -3.37
C ASN A 210 23.20 -1.29 -4.58
N ARG A 211 23.58 -2.02 -5.64
CA ARG A 211 22.87 -2.10 -6.91
C ARG A 211 22.91 -3.54 -7.40
N VAL A 212 21.94 -4.34 -6.95
CA VAL A 212 21.53 -5.50 -7.74
C VAL A 212 20.79 -5.01 -8.97
N SER A 213 21.08 -5.63 -10.12
CA SER A 213 20.33 -5.42 -11.35
C SER A 213 20.22 -6.77 -12.04
N VAL A 214 18.98 -7.21 -12.24
CA VAL A 214 18.68 -8.47 -12.91
C VAL A 214 17.98 -8.21 -14.24
N PRO A 215 18.01 -9.17 -15.19
CA PRO A 215 17.25 -9.04 -16.42
C PRO A 215 15.76 -8.88 -16.16
N ALA A 216 15.08 -8.14 -17.02
CA ALA A 216 13.63 -8.02 -16.99
C ALA A 216 12.96 -9.40 -17.10
N HIS A 217 11.90 -9.63 -16.32
CA HIS A 217 11.17 -10.89 -16.28
C HIS A 217 9.66 -10.70 -16.25
N GLU A 218 8.91 -11.72 -16.68
CA GLU A 218 7.46 -11.60 -16.92
C GLU A 218 6.60 -11.42 -15.66
N TYR A 219 7.14 -11.66 -14.47
CA TYR A 219 6.39 -11.46 -13.23
C TYR A 219 6.08 -9.98 -12.96
N GLY A 220 4.89 -9.74 -12.45
CA GLY A 220 4.47 -8.45 -11.88
C GLY A 220 4.64 -8.43 -10.37
N LEU A 221 4.43 -7.26 -9.79
CA LEU A 221 4.44 -7.03 -8.35
C LEU A 221 3.20 -6.21 -7.96
N CYS A 222 2.63 -6.52 -6.81
CA CYS A 222 1.61 -5.70 -6.19
C CYS A 222 2.25 -4.78 -5.14
N THR A 223 1.79 -3.53 -5.15
CA THR A 223 2.14 -2.47 -4.20
C THR A 223 0.87 -1.99 -3.51
N SER A 224 1.01 -1.24 -2.41
CA SER A 224 -0.12 -0.74 -1.61
C SER A 224 0.17 0.65 -1.08
N TYR A 225 -0.72 1.63 -1.26
CA TYR A 225 -0.47 2.97 -0.73
C TYR A 225 -0.40 2.97 0.80
N ASP A 226 -1.24 2.18 1.47
CA ASP A 226 -1.27 2.12 2.94
C ASP A 226 0.06 1.56 3.53
N ASP A 227 0.85 0.83 2.74
CA ASP A 227 2.17 0.31 3.14
C ASP A 227 3.35 1.23 2.74
N HIS A 228 3.14 2.14 1.80
CA HIS A 228 4.22 2.93 1.17
C HIS A 228 4.00 4.45 1.18
N TYR A 229 2.92 4.94 1.79
CA TYR A 229 2.61 6.38 1.85
C TYR A 229 3.76 7.21 2.43
N ASP A 230 4.62 6.59 3.25
CA ASP A 230 5.78 7.23 3.87
C ASP A 230 6.95 7.44 2.90
N LEU A 231 6.98 6.75 1.77
CA LEU A 231 8.10 6.73 0.83
C LEU A 231 7.88 7.68 -0.36
N ASN A 232 8.98 8.17 -0.92
CA ASN A 232 8.95 8.84 -2.23
C ASN A 232 8.61 7.79 -3.32
N PRO A 233 7.58 8.01 -4.15
CA PRO A 233 7.13 6.99 -5.10
C PRO A 233 8.20 6.62 -6.14
N GLN A 234 9.14 7.52 -6.47
CA GLN A 234 10.26 7.19 -7.37
C GLN A 234 11.17 6.11 -6.78
N ARG A 235 11.31 6.04 -5.45
CA ARG A 235 12.12 5.02 -4.76
C ARG A 235 11.57 3.62 -5.02
N LEU A 236 10.25 3.46 -4.98
CA LEU A 236 9.60 2.19 -5.27
C LEU A 236 9.85 1.74 -6.72
N VAL A 237 9.69 2.67 -7.67
CA VAL A 237 9.88 2.37 -9.08
C VAL A 237 11.33 2.04 -9.41
N ASP A 238 12.28 2.77 -8.83
CA ASP A 238 13.72 2.48 -8.96
C ASP A 238 14.03 1.05 -8.47
N ASN A 239 13.44 0.61 -7.35
CA ASN A 239 13.61 -0.75 -6.84
C ASN A 239 12.96 -1.81 -7.74
N MET A 240 11.74 -1.57 -8.21
CA MET A 240 11.05 -2.49 -9.12
C MET A 240 11.86 -2.70 -10.41
N ALA A 241 12.34 -1.62 -11.02
CA ALA A 241 13.16 -1.68 -12.22
C ALA A 241 14.48 -2.43 -11.99
N ALA A 242 15.15 -2.18 -10.87
CA ALA A 242 16.39 -2.87 -10.51
C ALA A 242 16.19 -4.38 -10.30
N LEU A 243 15.04 -4.78 -9.77
CA LEU A 243 14.67 -6.19 -9.56
C LEU A 243 14.06 -6.87 -10.79
N GLY A 244 14.01 -6.20 -11.95
CA GLY A 244 13.56 -6.79 -13.22
C GLY A 244 12.05 -6.82 -13.43
N TYR A 245 11.25 -6.21 -12.54
CA TYR A 245 9.81 -6.04 -12.75
C TYR A 245 9.55 -5.05 -13.88
N HIS A 246 8.63 -5.38 -14.78
CA HIS A 246 8.26 -4.54 -15.90
C HIS A 246 6.84 -4.83 -16.42
N GLY A 247 6.32 -3.95 -17.27
CA GLY A 247 4.97 -4.06 -17.82
C GLY A 247 3.91 -3.75 -16.76
N LEU A 248 2.92 -4.63 -16.58
CA LEU A 248 1.83 -4.41 -15.62
C LEU A 248 2.34 -4.47 -14.17
N ILE A 249 2.00 -3.43 -13.38
CA ILE A 249 2.24 -3.34 -11.94
C ILE A 249 0.89 -3.12 -11.25
N ASN A 250 0.56 -3.94 -10.26
CA ASN A 250 -0.67 -3.77 -9.50
C ASN A 250 -0.42 -2.84 -8.30
N HIS A 251 -1.39 -1.98 -8.00
CA HIS A 251 -1.30 -1.06 -6.88
C HIS A 251 -2.66 -0.95 -6.18
N TYR A 252 -2.73 -1.40 -4.94
CA TYR A 252 -3.85 -1.08 -4.06
C TYR A 252 -3.73 0.38 -3.63
N CYS A 253 -4.73 1.20 -3.96
CA CYS A 253 -4.74 2.63 -3.64
C CYS A 253 -4.90 2.93 -2.13
N GLY A 254 -5.02 1.88 -1.31
CA GLY A 254 -5.21 1.96 0.13
C GLY A 254 -6.67 2.16 0.52
N MET A 255 -6.92 2.14 1.83
CA MET A 255 -8.22 2.47 2.42
C MET A 255 -8.09 3.43 3.61
N SER A 256 -6.98 3.39 4.35
CA SER A 256 -6.81 4.17 5.57
C SER A 256 -6.23 5.56 5.34
N LYS A 257 -5.41 5.73 4.30
CA LYS A 257 -4.64 6.97 4.09
C LYS A 257 -5.22 7.90 3.05
N TYR A 258 -5.88 7.39 2.02
CA TYR A 258 -6.42 8.22 0.93
C TYR A 258 -7.66 9.04 1.28
N PRO A 259 -8.60 8.61 2.16
CA PRO A 259 -9.85 9.32 2.31
C PRO A 259 -9.63 10.77 2.75
N GLU A 260 -10.31 11.70 2.08
CA GLU A 260 -10.53 13.02 2.66
C GLU A 260 -11.51 12.89 3.82
N MET A 261 -11.27 13.65 4.89
CA MET A 261 -12.08 13.63 6.10
C MET A 261 -12.21 15.04 6.66
N ALA A 262 -13.38 15.33 7.22
CA ALA A 262 -13.65 16.56 7.95
C ALA A 262 -14.29 16.23 9.31
N TRP A 263 -14.07 17.10 10.30
CA TRP A 263 -14.71 16.94 11.59
C TRP A 263 -16.17 17.40 11.51
N ASN A 264 -17.09 16.52 11.88
CA ASN A 264 -18.48 16.87 12.06
C ASN A 264 -18.75 17.14 13.55
N ALA A 265 -18.93 18.43 13.87
CA ALA A 265 -19.18 18.88 15.24
C ALA A 265 -20.56 18.44 15.80
N ASP A 266 -21.56 18.22 14.95
CA ASP A 266 -22.92 17.87 15.38
C ASP A 266 -22.98 16.46 15.99
N ILE A 267 -22.09 15.57 15.52
CA ILE A 267 -22.00 14.17 15.95
C ILE A 267 -20.64 13.82 16.57
N ASN A 268 -19.77 14.83 16.73
CA ASN A 268 -18.47 14.74 17.39
C ASN A 268 -17.57 13.60 16.86
N LYS A 269 -17.41 13.52 15.54
CA LYS A 269 -16.52 12.54 14.88
C LYS A 269 -16.01 13.02 13.51
N TRP A 270 -14.97 12.36 13.01
CA TRP A 270 -14.53 12.49 11.62
C TRP A 270 -15.52 11.83 10.68
N GLN A 271 -15.70 12.43 9.50
CA GLN A 271 -16.50 11.87 8.43
C GLN A 271 -15.83 12.10 7.07
N ILE A 272 -15.87 11.06 6.23
CA ILE A 272 -15.64 11.18 4.80
C ILE A 272 -16.74 12.02 4.13
N PRO A 273 -16.43 12.75 3.06
CA PRO A 273 -17.42 13.60 2.38
C PRO A 273 -18.49 12.76 1.67
N ASP A 274 -19.68 13.34 1.58
CA ASP A 274 -20.80 12.79 0.80
C ASP A 274 -20.87 13.46 -0.58
N PRO A 275 -20.58 12.72 -1.67
CA PRO A 275 -20.59 13.29 -3.03
C PRO A 275 -21.97 13.73 -3.52
N LEU A 276 -23.06 13.26 -2.89
CA LEU A 276 -24.42 13.68 -3.24
C LEU A 276 -24.82 15.00 -2.56
N VAL A 277 -24.11 15.40 -1.51
CA VAL A 277 -24.33 16.67 -0.79
C VAL A 277 -23.32 17.73 -1.21
N SER A 278 -22.09 17.33 -1.51
CA SER A 278 -21.00 18.23 -1.86
C SER A 278 -20.20 17.69 -3.05
N ASN A 279 -19.61 18.56 -3.86
CA ASN A 279 -18.64 18.15 -4.88
C ASN A 279 -17.20 18.10 -4.33
N ALA A 280 -17.04 17.83 -3.03
CA ALA A 280 -15.73 17.67 -2.43
C ALA A 280 -15.00 16.47 -3.04
N ASN A 281 -13.68 16.54 -3.06
CA ASN A 281 -12.87 15.39 -3.43
C ASN A 281 -12.95 14.33 -2.33
N VAL A 282 -12.99 13.06 -2.71
CA VAL A 282 -12.93 11.93 -1.76
C VAL A 282 -11.50 11.46 -1.53
N VAL A 283 -10.58 11.74 -2.45
CA VAL A 283 -9.14 11.51 -2.27
C VAL A 283 -8.50 12.80 -1.78
N ASN A 284 -7.85 12.74 -0.62
CA ASN A 284 -7.16 13.90 -0.05
C ASN A 284 -6.02 14.37 -0.99
N PRO A 285 -5.66 15.67 -0.97
CA PRO A 285 -4.74 16.24 -1.94
C PRO A 285 -3.31 15.70 -1.83
N CYS A 286 -2.88 15.25 -0.64
CA CYS A 286 -1.55 14.67 -0.47
C CYS A 286 -1.47 13.30 -1.15
N THR A 287 -2.47 12.45 -0.94
CA THR A 287 -2.56 11.14 -1.59
C THR A 287 -2.70 11.26 -3.11
N ARG A 288 -3.51 12.21 -3.59
CA ARG A 288 -3.59 12.53 -5.03
C ARG A 288 -2.20 12.84 -5.60
N LYS A 289 -1.47 13.77 -4.97
CA LYS A 289 -0.11 14.14 -5.38
C LYS A 289 0.83 12.94 -5.42
N TRP A 290 0.81 12.10 -4.38
CA TRP A 290 1.65 10.89 -4.34
C TRP A 290 1.36 9.96 -5.51
N HIS A 291 0.09 9.69 -5.81
CA HIS A 291 -0.31 8.80 -6.89
C HIS A 291 -0.01 9.37 -8.28
N GLU A 292 -0.14 10.68 -8.49
CA GLU A 292 0.26 11.35 -9.74
C GLU A 292 1.76 11.14 -10.02
N HIS A 293 2.60 11.33 -8.99
CA HIS A 293 4.04 11.10 -9.09
C HIS A 293 4.39 9.61 -9.22
N PHE A 294 3.63 8.70 -8.59
CA PHE A 294 3.83 7.26 -8.75
C PHE A 294 3.48 6.78 -10.16
N ALA A 295 2.33 7.21 -10.70
CA ALA A 295 1.95 6.94 -12.08
C ALA A 295 2.98 7.51 -13.06
N GLN A 296 3.45 8.74 -12.85
CA GLN A 296 4.51 9.33 -13.67
C GLN A 296 5.81 8.55 -13.61
N ALA A 297 6.25 8.13 -12.42
CA ALA A 297 7.49 7.37 -12.26
C ALA A 297 7.38 6.02 -12.98
N LEU A 298 6.25 5.32 -12.85
CA LEU A 298 5.98 4.07 -13.56
C LEU A 298 5.99 4.26 -15.08
N HIS A 299 5.31 5.30 -15.58
CA HIS A 299 5.28 5.63 -17.00
C HIS A 299 6.69 5.85 -17.56
N CYS A 300 7.52 6.63 -16.87
CA CYS A 300 8.91 6.89 -17.25
C CYS A 300 9.79 5.62 -17.21
N ALA A 301 9.39 4.59 -16.49
CA ALA A 301 10.07 3.30 -16.40
C ALA A 301 9.47 2.23 -17.33
N ASP A 302 8.61 2.63 -18.28
CA ASP A 302 7.89 1.74 -19.20
C ASP A 302 7.04 0.68 -18.47
N MET A 303 6.49 1.05 -17.31
CA MET A 303 5.57 0.24 -16.52
C MET A 303 4.15 0.81 -16.58
N GLN A 304 3.14 -0.06 -16.64
CA GLN A 304 1.73 0.32 -16.69
C GLN A 304 1.03 -0.07 -15.39
N PRO A 305 0.61 0.91 -14.56
CA PRO A 305 -0.14 0.63 -13.33
C PRO A 305 -1.54 0.06 -13.59
N ILE A 306 -1.99 -0.74 -12.64
CA ILE A 306 -3.39 -1.13 -12.38
C ILE A 306 -3.74 -0.61 -10.99
N PHE A 307 -4.63 0.38 -10.90
CA PHE A 307 -5.04 0.97 -9.62
C PHE A 307 -6.28 0.28 -9.07
N GLY A 308 -6.15 -0.34 -7.90
CA GLY A 308 -7.20 -1.07 -7.21
C GLY A 308 -7.82 -0.25 -6.09
N VAL A 309 -9.16 -0.15 -6.10
CA VAL A 309 -9.96 0.47 -5.03
C VAL A 309 -10.84 -0.61 -4.42
N SER A 310 -10.78 -0.79 -3.09
CA SER A 310 -11.60 -1.76 -2.36
C SER A 310 -12.97 -1.20 -1.96
N PHE A 311 -13.86 -2.09 -1.51
CA PHE A 311 -15.16 -1.74 -0.93
C PHE A 311 -15.08 -1.40 0.56
N GLU A 312 -13.87 -1.14 1.06
CA GLU A 312 -13.64 -0.84 2.46
C GLU A 312 -13.68 0.66 2.76
N MET A 313 -14.09 0.97 3.99
CA MET A 313 -14.20 2.31 4.54
C MET A 313 -13.49 2.34 5.90
N TYR A 314 -12.48 3.19 6.02
CA TYR A 314 -11.70 3.29 7.25
C TYR A 314 -12.55 3.81 8.41
N SER A 315 -12.59 3.08 9.53
CA SER A 315 -13.53 3.37 10.62
C SER A 315 -13.35 4.75 11.26
N LEU A 316 -12.15 5.33 11.22
CA LEU A 316 -11.91 6.66 11.80
C LEU A 316 -12.83 7.72 11.19
N GLY A 317 -13.00 7.71 9.86
CA GLY A 317 -13.83 8.66 9.12
C GLY A 317 -15.13 8.07 8.58
N ALA A 318 -15.46 6.83 8.94
CA ALA A 318 -16.56 6.13 8.31
C ALA A 318 -17.92 6.78 8.58
N ASN A 319 -18.79 6.77 7.57
CA ASN A 319 -20.21 6.95 7.77
C ASN A 319 -20.88 5.57 7.89
N GLU A 320 -21.15 5.13 9.11
CA GLU A 320 -21.63 3.78 9.42
C GLU A 320 -23.06 3.53 8.92
N TYR A 321 -23.78 4.56 8.47
CA TYR A 321 -25.06 4.37 7.77
C TYR A 321 -24.88 3.80 6.35
N TRP A 322 -23.70 4.01 5.75
CA TRP A 322 -23.35 3.50 4.42
C TRP A 322 -22.79 2.07 4.47
N ALA A 323 -22.62 1.52 5.68
CA ALA A 323 -21.98 0.23 5.87
C ALA A 323 -22.96 -0.94 5.83
N GLN A 324 -22.46 -2.08 5.35
CA GLN A 324 -23.10 -3.39 5.44
C GLN A 324 -23.37 -3.78 6.91
N ARG A 325 -24.50 -4.45 7.19
CA ARG A 325 -24.90 -4.83 8.56
C ARG A 325 -25.46 -6.24 8.65
N ASP A 326 -25.17 -6.91 9.76
CA ASP A 326 -25.75 -8.22 10.07
C ASP A 326 -27.21 -8.12 10.55
N TRP A 327 -27.85 -9.28 10.78
CA TRP A 327 -29.25 -9.36 11.20
C TRP A 327 -29.52 -8.60 12.52
N ASN A 328 -28.53 -8.57 13.41
CA ASN A 328 -28.58 -7.90 14.71
C ASN A 328 -28.16 -6.43 14.61
N ASN A 329 -28.05 -5.88 13.39
CA ASN A 329 -27.65 -4.50 13.09
C ASN A 329 -26.18 -4.19 13.47
N ASN A 330 -25.33 -5.20 13.71
CA ASN A 330 -23.90 -4.98 13.89
C ASN A 330 -23.25 -4.65 12.54
N LEU A 331 -22.22 -3.82 12.57
CA LEU A 331 -21.45 -3.47 11.38
C LEU A 331 -20.69 -4.68 10.84
N GLY A 332 -20.67 -4.83 9.52
CA GLY A 332 -19.68 -5.67 8.86
C GLY A 332 -18.31 -5.00 9.01
N ARG A 333 -17.40 -5.65 9.72
CA ARG A 333 -16.07 -5.10 10.02
C ARG A 333 -14.97 -6.14 9.91
N THR A 334 -13.78 -5.68 9.57
CA THR A 334 -12.56 -6.50 9.61
C THR A 334 -12.08 -6.74 11.04
N GLY A 335 -11.12 -7.67 11.19
CA GLY A 335 -10.47 -7.99 12.46
C GLY A 335 -9.30 -7.07 12.84
N TYR A 336 -8.96 -6.10 11.99
CA TYR A 336 -7.86 -5.15 12.23
C TYR A 336 -8.24 -4.07 13.25
N GLU A 337 -7.24 -3.40 13.83
CA GLU A 337 -7.44 -2.28 14.75
C GLU A 337 -6.64 -1.04 14.28
N PRO A 338 -7.31 0.10 14.01
CA PRO A 338 -8.76 0.26 13.97
C PRO A 338 -9.37 -0.48 12.76
N PRO A 339 -10.61 -0.98 12.86
CA PRO A 339 -11.21 -1.80 11.82
C PRO A 339 -11.53 -0.97 10.57
N SER A 340 -11.83 -1.67 9.49
CA SER A 340 -12.55 -1.15 8.33
C SER A 340 -13.99 -1.63 8.35
N TYR A 341 -14.88 -0.88 7.71
CA TYR A 341 -16.26 -1.26 7.42
C TYR A 341 -16.46 -1.45 5.92
N PHE A 342 -17.48 -2.18 5.50
CA PHE A 342 -17.72 -2.43 4.08
C PHE A 342 -18.85 -1.55 3.54
N PHE A 343 -18.63 -0.85 2.43
CA PHE A 343 -19.66 -0.08 1.73
C PHE A 343 -20.83 -0.99 1.33
N SER A 344 -22.06 -0.53 1.56
CA SER A 344 -23.27 -1.23 1.13
C SER A 344 -23.46 -1.08 -0.39
N PRO A 345 -23.60 -2.19 -1.14
CA PRO A 345 -23.99 -2.18 -2.56
C PRO A 345 -25.35 -1.51 -2.84
N CYS A 346 -26.17 -1.28 -1.82
CA CYS A 346 -27.53 -0.75 -1.96
C CYS A 346 -27.69 0.70 -1.49
N ASP A 347 -26.68 1.26 -0.83
CA ASP A 347 -26.70 2.63 -0.35
C ASP A 347 -26.22 3.60 -1.43
N GLN A 348 -27.05 4.59 -1.79
CA GLN A 348 -26.75 5.51 -2.89
C GLN A 348 -25.54 6.41 -2.60
N ASN A 349 -25.34 6.80 -1.35
CA ASN A 349 -24.23 7.64 -0.94
C ASN A 349 -22.92 6.83 -0.90
N ALA A 350 -22.97 5.58 -0.43
CA ALA A 350 -21.86 4.64 -0.53
C ALA A 350 -21.40 4.45 -1.99
N GLN A 351 -22.35 4.21 -2.90
CA GLN A 351 -22.03 4.03 -4.32
C GLN A 351 -21.52 5.32 -4.97
N ALA A 352 -22.08 6.48 -4.62
CA ALA A 352 -21.57 7.77 -5.09
C ALA A 352 -20.13 8.02 -4.63
N TYR A 353 -19.79 7.65 -3.39
CA TYR A 353 -18.43 7.72 -2.86
C TYR A 353 -17.46 6.82 -3.63
N LEU A 354 -17.79 5.55 -3.81
CA LEU A 354 -16.98 4.60 -4.58
C LEU A 354 -16.78 5.11 -6.02
N HIS A 355 -17.85 5.49 -6.73
CA HIS A 355 -17.76 6.06 -8.07
C HIS A 355 -16.80 7.26 -8.14
N LYS A 356 -16.88 8.17 -7.17
CA LYS A 356 -15.99 9.33 -7.10
C LYS A 356 -14.54 8.89 -6.86
N ALA A 357 -14.28 7.93 -5.98
CA ALA A 357 -12.93 7.42 -5.71
C ALA A 357 -12.30 6.78 -6.95
N PHE A 358 -13.03 5.92 -7.65
CA PHE A 358 -12.57 5.32 -8.91
C PHE A 358 -12.23 6.38 -9.96
N ILE A 359 -13.06 7.41 -10.11
CA ILE A 359 -12.80 8.52 -11.04
C ILE A 359 -11.58 9.34 -10.62
N GLU A 360 -11.42 9.64 -9.34
CA GLU A 360 -10.30 10.44 -8.86
C GLU A 360 -8.95 9.72 -8.98
N PHE A 361 -8.90 8.40 -8.78
CA PHE A 361 -7.70 7.60 -9.04
C PHE A 361 -7.45 7.39 -10.55
N ALA A 362 -8.50 7.28 -11.36
CA ALA A 362 -8.32 7.30 -12.82
C ALA A 362 -7.73 8.64 -13.30
N ASP A 363 -8.07 9.76 -12.65
CA ASP A 363 -7.50 11.07 -12.96
C ASP A 363 -6.00 11.14 -12.66
N THR A 364 -5.53 10.49 -11.59
CA THR A 364 -4.09 10.48 -11.26
C THR A 364 -3.28 9.62 -12.24
N LEU A 365 -3.86 8.53 -12.75
CA LEU A 365 -3.27 7.76 -13.87
C LEU A 365 -3.05 8.63 -15.10
N VAL A 366 -4.09 9.37 -15.51
CA VAL A 366 -4.01 10.28 -16.67
C VAL A 366 -2.98 11.39 -16.44
N ALA A 367 -2.97 12.00 -15.26
CA ALA A 367 -2.01 13.03 -14.91
C ALA A 367 -0.56 12.52 -14.93
N GLY A 368 -0.34 11.26 -14.56
CA GLY A 368 0.96 10.58 -14.67
C GLY A 368 1.33 10.11 -16.08
N GLY A 369 0.45 10.25 -17.08
CA GLY A 369 0.71 9.81 -18.46
C GLY A 369 0.39 8.34 -18.74
N CYS A 370 -0.28 7.64 -17.83
CA CYS A 370 -0.64 6.22 -17.96
C CYS A 370 -2.01 6.04 -18.64
N GLU A 371 -2.22 4.85 -19.22
CA GLU A 371 -3.58 4.42 -19.57
C GLU A 371 -4.41 4.21 -18.30
N VAL A 372 -5.71 4.50 -18.35
CA VAL A 372 -6.62 4.23 -17.24
C VAL A 372 -6.84 2.72 -17.14
N ASN A 373 -6.40 2.12 -16.04
CA ASN A 373 -6.57 0.71 -15.75
C ASN A 373 -6.95 0.53 -14.28
N MET A 374 -8.22 0.19 -14.03
CA MET A 374 -8.82 0.16 -12.71
C MET A 374 -9.21 -1.27 -12.31
N GLN A 375 -8.83 -1.66 -11.10
CA GLN A 375 -9.28 -2.90 -10.48
C GLN A 375 -10.36 -2.60 -9.44
N ILE A 376 -11.46 -3.34 -9.49
CA ILE A 376 -12.47 -3.39 -8.44
C ILE A 376 -12.00 -4.42 -7.41
N GLY A 377 -11.42 -3.93 -6.31
CA GLY A 377 -10.88 -4.76 -5.23
C GLY A 377 -11.97 -5.21 -4.27
N GLU A 378 -11.89 -6.47 -3.85
CA GLU A 378 -12.71 -7.05 -2.78
C GLU A 378 -14.23 -6.72 -2.83
N PRO A 379 -14.89 -6.84 -3.99
CA PRO A 379 -16.33 -6.58 -4.06
C PRO A 379 -17.09 -7.78 -3.50
N TRP A 380 -17.38 -7.78 -2.21
CA TRP A 380 -18.18 -8.83 -1.57
C TRP A 380 -19.19 -8.33 -0.53
N TRP A 381 -20.22 -9.14 -0.33
CA TRP A 381 -21.02 -9.16 0.89
C TRP A 381 -20.22 -9.79 2.02
N TRP A 382 -19.99 -9.01 3.07
CA TRP A 382 -19.22 -9.44 4.23
C TRP A 382 -20.01 -10.40 5.12
N TYR A 383 -19.29 -11.11 5.98
CA TYR A 383 -19.87 -11.79 7.14
C TYR A 383 -18.97 -11.59 8.35
N ASN A 384 -19.57 -11.46 9.53
CA ASN A 384 -18.81 -11.28 10.76
C ASN A 384 -18.25 -12.64 11.23
N GLN A 385 -16.94 -12.86 11.09
CA GLN A 385 -16.28 -14.13 11.42
C GLN A 385 -16.52 -14.62 12.86
N GLY A 386 -16.77 -13.71 13.81
CA GLY A 386 -17.07 -14.08 15.20
C GLY A 386 -18.49 -14.63 15.43
N THR A 387 -19.41 -14.46 14.49
CA THR A 387 -20.82 -14.88 14.61
C THR A 387 -21.33 -15.66 13.41
N ASP A 388 -20.55 -15.75 12.33
CA ASP A 388 -20.94 -16.29 11.03
C ASP A 388 -22.20 -15.64 10.43
N LEU A 389 -22.57 -14.44 10.90
CA LEU A 389 -23.74 -13.73 10.40
C LEU A 389 -23.39 -12.92 9.15
N PRO A 390 -24.16 -13.07 8.05
CA PRO A 390 -23.95 -12.31 6.83
C PRO A 390 -24.39 -10.85 7.02
N CYS A 391 -23.60 -9.93 6.49
CA CYS A 391 -23.82 -8.49 6.59
C CYS A 391 -24.67 -7.96 5.43
N VAL A 392 -25.84 -8.55 5.23
CA VAL A 392 -26.75 -8.29 4.08
C VAL A 392 -28.06 -7.60 4.50
N TYR A 393 -28.09 -6.97 5.67
CA TYR A 393 -29.32 -6.54 6.34
C TYR A 393 -29.36 -5.06 6.71
N ASP A 394 -28.45 -4.26 6.16
CA ASP A 394 -28.56 -2.80 6.23
C ASP A 394 -29.89 -2.33 5.62
N TYR A 395 -30.37 -1.18 6.11
CA TYR A 395 -31.69 -0.67 5.72
C TYR A 395 -31.81 -0.43 4.20
N PRO A 396 -30.83 0.18 3.51
CA PRO A 396 -30.85 0.31 2.05
C PRO A 396 -31.00 -1.04 1.33
N THR A 397 -30.29 -2.08 1.77
CA THR A 397 -30.40 -3.42 1.18
C THR A 397 -31.82 -4.01 1.33
N LYS A 398 -32.41 -3.92 2.52
CA LYS A 398 -33.80 -4.40 2.75
C LYS A 398 -34.81 -3.62 1.91
N LEU A 399 -34.64 -2.31 1.80
CA LEU A 399 -35.52 -1.43 1.04
C LEU A 399 -35.44 -1.72 -0.46
N ALA A 400 -34.22 -1.85 -1.00
CA ALA A 400 -34.00 -2.13 -2.42
C ALA A 400 -34.57 -3.50 -2.81
N PHE A 401 -34.36 -4.55 -1.99
CA PHE A 401 -34.96 -5.85 -2.25
C PHE A 401 -36.49 -5.80 -2.30
N ASN A 402 -37.11 -5.06 -1.37
CA ASN A 402 -38.56 -4.91 -1.36
C ASN A 402 -39.08 -4.13 -2.56
N ALA A 403 -38.40 -3.05 -2.95
CA ALA A 403 -38.75 -2.26 -4.13
C ALA A 403 -38.69 -3.10 -5.43
N ASP A 404 -37.64 -3.91 -5.58
CA ASP A 404 -37.40 -4.68 -6.80
C ASP A 404 -38.31 -5.93 -6.92
N THR A 405 -38.71 -6.52 -5.79
CA THR A 405 -39.38 -7.84 -5.79
C THR A 405 -40.77 -7.86 -5.15
N GLY A 406 -41.11 -6.85 -4.36
CA GLY A 406 -42.31 -6.84 -3.49
C GLY A 406 -42.21 -7.75 -2.25
N LEU A 407 -41.07 -8.43 -2.04
CA LEU A 407 -40.85 -9.35 -0.92
C LEU A 407 -40.10 -8.66 0.22
N TYR A 408 -40.15 -9.23 1.42
CA TYR A 408 -39.35 -8.78 2.56
C TYR A 408 -38.13 -9.67 2.71
N ALA A 409 -36.97 -9.06 3.00
CA ALA A 409 -35.72 -9.79 3.23
C ALA A 409 -35.92 -10.78 4.41
N PRO A 410 -35.81 -12.10 4.18
CA PRO A 410 -35.96 -13.08 5.25
C PRO A 410 -34.71 -13.20 6.11
N ASP A 411 -34.86 -13.76 7.30
CA ASP A 411 -33.73 -14.14 8.15
C ASP A 411 -33.04 -15.40 7.60
N LEU A 412 -31.88 -15.24 6.98
CA LEU A 412 -31.03 -16.34 6.51
C LEU A 412 -30.30 -17.08 7.64
N GLY A 413 -30.23 -16.53 8.85
CA GLY A 413 -29.40 -17.08 9.93
C GLY A 413 -27.91 -16.88 9.66
N THR A 414 -27.08 -17.84 10.06
CA THR A 414 -25.65 -17.84 9.71
C THR A 414 -25.42 -18.15 8.22
N ILE A 415 -24.19 -17.92 7.72
CA ILE A 415 -23.81 -18.27 6.35
C ILE A 415 -23.98 -19.78 6.05
N TYR A 416 -23.98 -20.63 7.07
CA TYR A 416 -24.21 -22.07 6.93
C TYR A 416 -25.70 -22.43 6.96
N GLU A 417 -26.45 -21.85 7.91
CA GLU A 417 -27.89 -22.09 8.05
C GLU A 417 -28.67 -21.64 6.81
N ALA A 418 -28.20 -20.56 6.18
CA ALA A 418 -28.75 -20.02 4.96
C ALA A 418 -28.88 -21.07 3.84
N MET A 419 -27.96 -22.03 3.77
CA MET A 419 -27.96 -23.08 2.74
C MET A 419 -29.17 -24.02 2.85
N ASN A 420 -29.74 -24.18 4.06
CA ASN A 420 -30.90 -25.03 4.30
C ASN A 420 -32.24 -24.27 4.20
N LYS A 421 -32.20 -22.93 4.04
CA LYS A 421 -33.40 -22.10 3.90
C LYS A 421 -33.72 -21.88 2.43
N THR A 422 -34.78 -22.53 1.95
CA THR A 422 -35.17 -22.54 0.53
C THR A 422 -36.62 -22.10 0.35
N GLY A 423 -37.03 -21.88 -0.91
CA GLY A 423 -38.35 -21.38 -1.26
C GLY A 423 -38.46 -19.86 -1.11
N THR A 424 -39.66 -19.34 -1.40
CA THR A 424 -39.90 -17.88 -1.32
C THR A 424 -40.05 -17.42 0.13
N PRO A 425 -39.37 -16.34 0.56
CA PRO A 425 -38.55 -15.40 -0.22
C PRO A 425 -37.02 -15.66 -0.17
N TYR A 426 -36.56 -16.77 0.39
CA TYR A 426 -35.14 -17.08 0.60
C TYR A 426 -34.34 -17.17 -0.70
N ASP A 427 -34.81 -17.96 -1.67
CA ASP A 427 -34.08 -18.17 -2.93
C ASP A 427 -34.01 -16.88 -3.75
N GLN A 428 -35.09 -16.09 -3.75
CA GLN A 428 -35.11 -14.77 -4.39
C GLN A 428 -34.14 -13.81 -3.73
N PHE A 429 -34.05 -13.80 -2.40
CA PHE A 429 -33.15 -12.89 -1.70
C PHE A 429 -31.67 -13.21 -2.00
N LYS A 430 -31.27 -14.50 -1.94
CA LYS A 430 -29.91 -14.93 -2.30
C LYS A 430 -29.55 -14.56 -3.73
N SER A 431 -30.42 -14.89 -4.69
CA SER A 431 -30.18 -14.56 -6.10
C SER A 431 -30.16 -13.05 -6.33
N TRP A 432 -30.99 -12.28 -5.62
CA TRP A 432 -31.01 -10.82 -5.74
C TRP A 432 -29.73 -10.21 -5.17
N LEU A 433 -29.24 -10.67 -4.01
CA LEU A 433 -27.97 -10.20 -3.42
C LEU A 433 -26.79 -10.43 -4.38
N ARG A 434 -26.72 -11.62 -4.97
CA ARG A 434 -25.73 -11.97 -5.99
C ARG A 434 -25.80 -11.02 -7.18
N ASN A 435 -26.99 -10.87 -7.77
CA ASN A 435 -27.18 -10.01 -8.94
C ASN A 435 -26.88 -8.53 -8.62
N LYS A 436 -27.24 -8.07 -7.42
CA LYS A 436 -27.00 -6.69 -6.99
C LYS A 436 -25.52 -6.37 -6.87
N LEU A 437 -24.72 -7.30 -6.34
CA LEU A 437 -23.26 -7.17 -6.30
C LEU A 437 -22.68 -7.10 -7.72
N GLY A 438 -23.09 -8.01 -8.60
CA GLY A 438 -22.66 -8.02 -10.00
C GLY A 438 -22.99 -6.72 -10.74
N GLN A 439 -24.21 -6.20 -10.56
CA GLN A 439 -24.65 -4.93 -11.14
C GLN A 439 -23.80 -3.76 -10.62
N THR A 440 -23.53 -3.73 -9.31
CA THR A 440 -22.72 -2.67 -8.68
C THR A 440 -21.33 -2.57 -9.32
N CYS A 441 -20.68 -3.71 -9.55
CA CYS A 441 -19.37 -3.73 -10.22
C CYS A 441 -19.45 -3.27 -11.68
N GLN A 442 -20.52 -3.62 -12.41
CA GLN A 442 -20.74 -3.14 -13.77
C GLN A 442 -21.05 -1.63 -13.83
N ASP A 443 -21.72 -1.09 -12.80
CA ASP A 443 -22.00 0.34 -12.66
C ASP A 443 -20.69 1.13 -12.47
N ILE A 444 -19.80 0.67 -11.58
CA ILE A 444 -18.45 1.24 -11.41
C ILE A 444 -17.69 1.25 -12.74
N ARG A 445 -17.67 0.12 -13.45
CA ARG A 445 -17.04 0.04 -14.79
C ARG A 445 -17.66 1.06 -15.75
N SER A 446 -18.98 1.18 -15.76
CA SER A 446 -19.70 2.09 -16.65
C SER A 446 -19.39 3.55 -16.34
N VAL A 447 -19.28 3.92 -15.07
CA VAL A 447 -18.87 5.26 -14.64
C VAL A 447 -17.45 5.58 -15.10
N VAL A 448 -16.50 4.69 -14.88
CA VAL A 448 -15.11 4.86 -15.33
C VAL A 448 -15.05 5.00 -16.85
N LYS A 449 -15.72 4.11 -17.60
CA LYS A 449 -15.72 4.13 -19.06
C LYS A 449 -16.49 5.30 -19.68
N THR A 450 -17.44 5.89 -18.96
CA THR A 450 -18.13 7.11 -19.39
C THR A 450 -17.16 8.29 -19.46
N LYS A 451 -16.26 8.42 -18.47
CA LYS A 451 -15.22 9.46 -18.48
C LYS A 451 -14.04 9.08 -19.37
N TYR A 452 -13.67 7.80 -19.37
CA TYR A 452 -12.49 7.27 -20.06
C TYR A 452 -12.88 6.08 -20.95
N PRO A 453 -13.34 6.30 -22.20
CA PRO A 453 -13.87 5.23 -23.06
C PRO A 453 -12.92 4.07 -23.34
N GLN A 454 -11.61 4.30 -23.28
CA GLN A 454 -10.56 3.29 -23.49
C GLN A 454 -10.04 2.67 -22.19
N ALA A 455 -10.62 3.03 -21.03
CA ALA A 455 -10.20 2.48 -19.75
C ALA A 455 -10.37 0.96 -19.74
N LYS A 456 -9.45 0.26 -19.08
CA LYS A 456 -9.59 -1.15 -18.73
C LYS A 456 -10.13 -1.24 -17.31
N VAL A 457 -11.11 -2.11 -17.09
CA VAL A 457 -11.69 -2.35 -15.77
C VAL A 457 -11.81 -3.84 -15.52
N SER A 458 -11.32 -4.31 -14.37
CA SER A 458 -11.33 -5.72 -13.96
C SER A 458 -11.83 -5.90 -12.53
N PRO A 459 -12.68 -6.89 -12.22
CA PRO A 459 -12.97 -7.28 -10.86
C PRO A 459 -11.87 -8.21 -10.32
N LEU A 460 -11.60 -8.11 -9.02
CA LEU A 460 -10.80 -9.08 -8.27
C LEU A 460 -11.72 -10.17 -7.70
N ILE A 461 -11.36 -11.43 -7.94
CA ILE A 461 -12.04 -12.59 -7.35
C ILE A 461 -11.08 -13.31 -6.40
N PHE A 462 -11.49 -13.42 -5.13
CA PHE A 462 -10.79 -14.19 -4.12
C PHE A 462 -11.34 -15.62 -4.06
N PHE A 463 -10.63 -16.57 -4.70
CA PHE A 463 -11.10 -17.94 -4.84
C PHE A 463 -11.45 -18.65 -3.52
N PRO A 464 -10.67 -18.50 -2.43
CA PRO A 464 -11.00 -19.05 -1.12
C PRO A 464 -12.39 -18.71 -0.61
N THR A 465 -12.97 -17.55 -0.96
CA THR A 465 -14.33 -17.20 -0.52
C THR A 465 -15.45 -17.78 -1.38
N ILE A 466 -15.16 -18.17 -2.62
CA ILE A 466 -16.17 -18.67 -3.57
C ILE A 466 -16.06 -20.17 -3.87
N ARG A 467 -14.94 -20.81 -3.48
CA ARG A 467 -14.71 -22.25 -3.64
C ARG A 467 -14.17 -22.88 -2.36
N THR A 468 -15.05 -23.11 -1.40
CA THR A 468 -14.71 -23.75 -0.12
C THR A 468 -15.07 -25.25 -0.13
N PRO A 469 -14.47 -26.08 0.74
CA PRO A 469 -14.90 -27.47 0.92
C PRO A 469 -16.36 -27.61 1.40
N ILE A 470 -16.88 -26.58 2.07
CA ILE A 470 -18.25 -26.51 2.58
C ILE A 470 -18.90 -25.28 1.94
N GLU A 471 -19.87 -25.48 1.05
CA GLU A 471 -20.64 -24.39 0.47
C GLU A 471 -21.35 -23.58 1.56
N THR A 472 -21.36 -22.26 1.39
CA THR A 472 -21.98 -21.31 2.31
C THR A 472 -22.75 -20.26 1.53
N LEU A 473 -23.50 -19.39 2.23
CA LEU A 473 -24.15 -18.26 1.60
C LEU A 473 -23.17 -17.42 0.77
N VAL A 474 -21.97 -17.16 1.31
CA VAL A 474 -20.99 -16.27 0.67
C VAL A 474 -20.37 -16.88 -0.58
N THR A 475 -20.29 -18.22 -0.70
CA THR A 475 -19.87 -18.86 -1.96
C THR A 475 -20.86 -18.64 -3.09
N ASP A 476 -22.13 -18.41 -2.77
CA ASP A 476 -23.17 -18.10 -3.75
C ASP A 476 -23.25 -16.57 -4.03
N ILE A 477 -23.47 -15.76 -2.99
CA ILE A 477 -23.79 -14.34 -3.18
C ILE A 477 -22.59 -13.49 -3.62
N ASN A 478 -21.36 -13.95 -3.42
CA ASN A 478 -20.14 -13.25 -3.86
C ASN A 478 -19.61 -13.73 -5.21
N TYR A 479 -20.35 -14.61 -5.91
CA TYR A 479 -19.97 -15.10 -7.23
C TYR A 479 -21.04 -14.81 -8.30
N PRO A 480 -21.22 -13.54 -8.72
CA PRO A 480 -22.20 -13.15 -9.72
C PRO A 480 -21.77 -13.52 -11.15
N ARG A 481 -21.74 -14.83 -11.45
CA ARG A 481 -21.19 -15.43 -12.67
C ARG A 481 -21.62 -14.70 -13.95
N GLU A 482 -22.91 -14.47 -14.16
CA GLU A 482 -23.42 -13.82 -15.38
C GLU A 482 -22.90 -12.39 -15.56
N TYR A 483 -22.72 -11.66 -14.46
CA TYR A 483 -22.25 -10.28 -14.49
C TYR A 483 -20.73 -10.20 -14.69
N TYR A 484 -19.99 -11.18 -14.16
CA TYR A 484 -18.53 -11.21 -14.24
C TYR A 484 -18.02 -11.90 -15.49
N ALA A 485 -18.84 -12.72 -16.17
CA ALA A 485 -18.45 -13.41 -17.39
C ALA A 485 -17.96 -12.47 -18.49
N TYR A 486 -17.01 -12.94 -19.28
CA TYR A 486 -16.52 -12.25 -20.47
C TYR A 486 -17.66 -12.06 -21.49
N PRO A 487 -17.77 -10.88 -22.17
CA PRO A 487 -16.86 -9.73 -22.16
C PRO A 487 -17.30 -8.56 -21.26
N ASN A 488 -18.01 -8.82 -20.16
CA ASN A 488 -18.55 -7.73 -19.32
C ASN A 488 -17.46 -6.87 -18.67
N PHE A 489 -16.29 -7.44 -18.37
CA PHE A 489 -15.07 -6.73 -17.96
C PHE A 489 -13.93 -6.96 -18.95
N ASP A 490 -12.90 -6.10 -18.91
CA ASP A 490 -11.82 -6.10 -19.91
C ASP A 490 -10.84 -7.28 -19.74
N TYR A 491 -10.69 -7.74 -18.50
CA TYR A 491 -9.96 -8.92 -18.05
C TYR A 491 -10.38 -9.25 -16.61
N LEU A 492 -9.96 -10.41 -16.10
CA LEU A 492 -10.23 -10.86 -14.74
C LEU A 492 -8.95 -10.84 -13.90
N MET A 493 -9.04 -10.34 -12.66
CA MET A 493 -7.98 -10.50 -11.66
C MET A 493 -8.40 -11.54 -10.63
N THR A 494 -7.50 -12.46 -10.26
CA THR A 494 -7.80 -13.55 -9.33
C THR A 494 -6.72 -13.71 -8.28
N GLU A 495 -7.07 -14.25 -7.11
CA GLU A 495 -6.14 -14.49 -6.01
C GLU A 495 -6.55 -15.70 -5.16
N ALA A 496 -5.55 -16.35 -4.55
CA ALA A 496 -5.75 -17.59 -3.77
C ALA A 496 -4.78 -17.74 -2.59
N TYR A 497 -4.31 -16.64 -2.01
CA TYR A 497 -3.18 -16.68 -1.06
C TYR A 497 -3.45 -17.53 0.20
N ASP A 498 -4.69 -17.64 0.69
CA ASP A 498 -5.02 -18.52 1.84
C ASP A 498 -4.61 -19.96 1.57
N TRP A 499 -4.87 -20.47 0.37
CA TRP A 499 -4.49 -21.82 0.00
C TRP A 499 -2.99 -21.99 -0.12
N ILE A 500 -2.26 -20.95 -0.51
CA ILE A 500 -0.79 -20.99 -0.52
C ILE A 500 -0.26 -21.08 0.93
N LEU A 501 -0.85 -20.32 1.86
CA LEU A 501 -0.52 -20.38 3.29
C LEU A 501 -0.92 -21.72 3.94
N GLU A 502 -1.89 -22.44 3.38
CA GLU A 502 -2.29 -23.79 3.78
C GLU A 502 -1.55 -24.92 3.03
N ALA A 503 -0.60 -24.60 2.14
CA ALA A 503 0.09 -25.56 1.26
C ALA A 503 -0.88 -26.38 0.37
N ARG A 504 -1.87 -25.72 -0.24
CA ARG A 504 -2.86 -26.26 -1.17
C ARG A 504 -2.69 -25.69 -2.58
N LEU A 505 -1.51 -25.86 -3.16
CA LEU A 505 -1.13 -25.34 -4.48
C LEU A 505 -1.92 -26.04 -5.60
N GLY A 506 -2.23 -27.33 -5.45
CA GLY A 506 -3.07 -28.05 -6.40
C GLY A 506 -4.47 -27.43 -6.53
N LEU A 507 -5.05 -26.99 -5.40
CA LEU A 507 -6.35 -26.32 -5.38
C LEU A 507 -6.29 -24.92 -6.03
N ALA A 508 -5.23 -24.16 -5.75
CA ALA A 508 -4.99 -22.86 -6.37
C ALA A 508 -4.85 -22.99 -7.90
N HIS A 509 -3.97 -23.87 -8.37
CA HIS A 509 -3.77 -24.14 -9.80
C HIS A 509 -5.08 -24.59 -10.49
N GLN A 510 -5.84 -25.48 -9.86
CA GLN A 510 -7.13 -25.93 -10.39
C GLN A 510 -8.11 -24.77 -10.53
N ALA A 511 -8.24 -23.92 -9.50
CA ALA A 511 -9.15 -22.78 -9.52
C ALA A 511 -8.77 -21.74 -10.58
N VAL A 512 -7.48 -21.42 -10.71
CA VAL A 512 -6.95 -20.51 -11.75
C VAL A 512 -7.23 -21.05 -13.15
N THR A 513 -7.15 -22.37 -13.33
CA THR A 513 -7.38 -23.02 -14.63
C THR A 513 -8.86 -23.08 -14.99
N GLU A 514 -9.73 -23.43 -14.04
CA GLU A 514 -11.16 -23.74 -14.31
C GLU A 514 -12.05 -22.49 -14.26
N ILE A 515 -11.96 -21.68 -13.20
CA ILE A 515 -12.95 -20.64 -12.91
C ILE A 515 -12.96 -19.56 -14.01
N PRO A 516 -11.82 -18.95 -14.39
CA PRO A 516 -11.83 -17.88 -15.38
C PRO A 516 -12.26 -18.37 -16.77
N THR A 517 -11.73 -19.51 -17.21
CA THR A 517 -11.88 -19.98 -18.60
C THR A 517 -13.17 -20.76 -18.82
N GLN A 518 -13.52 -21.69 -17.92
CA GLN A 518 -14.66 -22.58 -18.08
C GLN A 518 -15.94 -21.97 -17.51
N ASP A 519 -15.83 -21.28 -16.36
CA ASP A 519 -17.02 -20.72 -15.73
C ASP A 519 -17.36 -19.32 -16.24
N LEU A 520 -16.34 -18.47 -16.41
CA LEU A 520 -16.51 -17.06 -16.77
C LEU A 520 -16.17 -16.75 -18.24
N ASN A 521 -15.74 -17.75 -19.03
CA ASN A 521 -15.44 -17.64 -20.46
C ASN A 521 -14.33 -16.63 -20.82
N TYR A 522 -13.41 -16.31 -19.90
CA TYR A 522 -12.25 -15.49 -20.21
C TYR A 522 -11.20 -16.30 -20.97
N PRO A 523 -10.65 -15.78 -22.09
CA PRO A 523 -9.40 -16.27 -22.64
C PRO A 523 -8.26 -16.17 -21.63
N GLU A 524 -7.27 -17.05 -21.70
CA GLU A 524 -6.14 -17.09 -20.76
C GLU A 524 -5.34 -15.78 -20.75
N ASP A 525 -5.18 -15.14 -21.91
CA ASP A 525 -4.54 -13.83 -22.07
C ASP A 525 -5.36 -12.64 -21.51
N LYS A 526 -6.53 -12.94 -20.91
CA LYS A 526 -7.40 -12.02 -20.16
C LYS A 526 -7.53 -12.40 -18.68
N VAL A 527 -6.65 -13.24 -18.17
CA VAL A 527 -6.63 -13.65 -16.77
C VAL A 527 -5.31 -13.20 -16.15
N ALA A 528 -5.39 -12.42 -15.08
CA ALA A 528 -4.26 -12.13 -14.22
C ALA A 528 -4.44 -12.75 -12.84
N TYR A 529 -3.34 -13.14 -12.22
CA TYR A 529 -3.34 -13.91 -10.98
C TYR A 529 -2.34 -13.36 -9.95
N LEU A 530 -2.77 -13.23 -8.70
CA LEU A 530 -1.96 -12.85 -7.55
C LEU A 530 -1.64 -14.12 -6.74
N ALA A 531 -0.37 -14.51 -6.72
CA ALA A 531 0.06 -15.77 -6.12
C ALA A 531 0.01 -15.77 -4.59
N GLY A 532 0.52 -14.72 -3.94
CA GLY A 532 0.45 -14.58 -2.49
C GLY A 532 1.58 -13.74 -1.90
N PHE A 533 1.65 -13.77 -0.57
CA PHE A 533 2.60 -13.03 0.26
C PHE A 533 3.11 -13.85 1.42
N VAL A 534 4.12 -13.31 2.09
CA VAL A 534 4.60 -13.76 3.39
C VAL A 534 4.01 -12.85 4.46
N PRO A 535 3.29 -13.35 5.47
CA PRO A 535 2.83 -12.49 6.57
C PRO A 535 4.04 -11.94 7.32
N ASP A 536 4.01 -10.68 7.76
CA ASP A 536 5.07 -10.16 8.63
C ASP A 536 4.94 -10.73 10.06
N SER A 537 5.95 -10.48 10.90
CA SER A 537 6.01 -11.02 12.26
C SER A 537 4.85 -10.60 13.16
N SER A 538 4.18 -9.48 12.87
CA SER A 538 3.04 -8.99 13.66
C SER A 538 1.77 -9.79 13.39
N ILE A 539 1.63 -10.37 12.18
CA ILE A 539 0.43 -11.10 11.76
C ILE A 539 0.67 -12.59 11.44
N ALA A 540 1.91 -13.06 11.45
CA ALA A 540 2.24 -14.48 11.20
C ALA A 540 1.41 -15.46 12.03
N HIS A 541 1.12 -15.08 13.29
CA HIS A 541 0.31 -15.89 14.20
C HIS A 541 -1.15 -16.07 13.76
N LEU A 542 -1.71 -15.12 13.01
CA LEU A 542 -3.08 -15.22 12.46
C LEU A 542 -3.18 -16.35 11.42
N TYR A 543 -2.05 -16.71 10.80
CA TYR A 543 -1.94 -17.78 9.81
C TYR A 543 -1.29 -19.04 10.38
N GLY A 544 -1.12 -19.12 11.70
CA GLY A 544 -0.60 -20.30 12.38
C GLY A 544 0.93 -20.44 12.39
N PHE A 545 1.68 -19.42 11.96
CA PHE A 545 3.15 -19.46 11.94
C PHE A 545 3.78 -18.83 13.20
N ASP A 546 4.85 -19.45 13.70
CA ASP A 546 5.65 -18.92 14.81
C ASP A 546 6.63 -17.87 14.28
N ALA A 547 6.36 -16.60 14.63
CA ALA A 547 7.17 -15.46 14.20
C ALA A 547 8.64 -15.50 14.67
N SER A 548 8.98 -16.37 15.63
CA SER A 548 10.36 -16.59 16.10
C SER A 548 11.16 -17.60 15.26
N LYS A 549 10.50 -18.26 14.29
CA LYS A 549 11.07 -19.28 13.41
C LYS A 549 11.31 -18.72 12.00
N PRO A 550 12.15 -19.37 11.18
CA PRO A 550 12.40 -18.95 9.80
C PRO A 550 11.25 -19.42 8.86
N TYR A 551 10.03 -18.95 9.10
CA TYR A 551 8.82 -19.36 8.35
C TYR A 551 8.75 -18.73 6.94
N GLN A 552 9.41 -17.59 6.72
CA GLN A 552 9.30 -16.80 5.49
C GLN A 552 9.76 -17.58 4.25
N THR A 553 10.93 -18.21 4.33
CA THR A 553 11.52 -18.92 3.17
C THR A 553 10.65 -20.07 2.68
N PRO A 554 10.15 -20.99 3.53
CA PRO A 554 9.19 -22.01 3.10
C PRO A 554 7.96 -21.44 2.36
N ILE A 555 7.42 -20.29 2.80
CA ILE A 555 6.26 -19.65 2.15
C ILE A 555 6.67 -19.07 0.79
N TRP A 556 7.83 -18.40 0.68
CA TRP A 556 8.36 -17.97 -0.63
C TRP A 556 8.51 -19.14 -1.61
N GLN A 557 8.98 -20.29 -1.15
CA GLN A 557 9.08 -21.48 -1.99
C GLN A 557 7.71 -21.92 -2.53
N ARG A 558 6.63 -21.78 -1.75
CA ARG A 558 5.25 -22.07 -2.19
C ARG A 558 4.70 -21.00 -3.14
N ILE A 559 4.94 -19.72 -2.88
CA ILE A 559 4.52 -18.64 -3.79
C ILE A 559 5.13 -18.85 -5.17
N PHE A 560 6.45 -19.04 -5.26
CA PHE A 560 7.10 -19.29 -6.54
C PHE A 560 6.73 -20.64 -7.16
N GLY A 561 6.41 -21.65 -6.33
CA GLY A 561 5.96 -22.95 -6.80
C GLY A 561 4.59 -22.89 -7.45
N ASP A 562 3.69 -22.10 -6.87
CA ASP A 562 2.38 -21.84 -7.45
C ASP A 562 2.47 -21.06 -8.76
N MET A 563 3.30 -20.00 -8.80
CA MET A 563 3.55 -19.25 -10.04
C MET A 563 4.13 -20.14 -11.15
N GLN A 564 4.98 -21.10 -10.78
CA GLN A 564 5.53 -22.09 -11.70
C GLN A 564 4.44 -23.05 -12.22
N ASN A 565 3.52 -23.51 -11.37
CA ASN A 565 2.39 -24.36 -11.79
C ASN A 565 1.50 -23.66 -12.83
N ASN A 566 1.33 -22.35 -12.69
CA ASN A 566 0.46 -21.56 -13.56
C ASN A 566 1.16 -21.03 -14.83
N GLN A 567 2.49 -21.19 -14.96
CA GLN A 567 3.26 -20.72 -16.11
C GLN A 567 2.79 -21.31 -17.47
N PRO A 568 2.46 -22.61 -17.58
CA PRO A 568 1.98 -23.19 -18.85
C PRO A 568 0.60 -22.69 -19.29
N LEU A 569 -0.16 -22.02 -18.42
CA LEU A 569 -1.51 -21.55 -18.73
C LEU A 569 -1.52 -20.35 -19.68
N GLY A 570 -0.41 -19.63 -19.83
CA GLY A 570 -0.34 -18.46 -20.71
C GLY A 570 -1.17 -17.26 -20.21
N LEU A 571 -1.28 -17.12 -18.88
CA LEU A 571 -2.00 -16.01 -18.24
C LEU A 571 -1.48 -14.64 -18.69
N MET A 572 -2.36 -13.64 -18.69
CA MET A 572 -2.03 -12.23 -18.99
C MET A 572 -0.84 -11.72 -18.14
N LYS A 573 -0.87 -12.01 -16.83
CA LYS A 573 0.20 -11.64 -15.88
C LYS A 573 0.06 -12.44 -14.58
N GLN A 574 1.19 -12.76 -13.96
CA GLN A 574 1.23 -13.28 -12.58
C GLN A 574 1.94 -12.26 -11.69
N PHE A 575 1.32 -11.93 -10.55
CA PHE A 575 1.82 -10.94 -9.61
C PHE A 575 2.24 -11.60 -8.29
N ILE A 576 3.38 -11.16 -7.76
CA ILE A 576 3.73 -11.37 -6.35
C ILE A 576 2.95 -10.34 -5.55
N TRP A 577 2.22 -10.75 -4.51
CA TRP A 577 1.25 -9.86 -3.86
C TRP A 577 1.88 -8.77 -2.99
N ALA A 578 3.16 -8.86 -2.59
CA ALA A 578 3.63 -7.94 -1.55
C ALA A 578 5.05 -7.41 -1.74
N TYR A 579 5.15 -6.23 -2.39
CA TYR A 579 6.36 -5.40 -2.45
C TYR A 579 7.07 -5.26 -1.08
N PRO A 580 6.39 -4.97 0.05
CA PRO A 580 7.09 -4.78 1.32
C PRO A 580 7.94 -5.99 1.72
N GLN A 581 7.42 -7.20 1.52
CA GLN A 581 8.10 -8.45 1.85
C GLN A 581 9.20 -8.78 0.85
N VAL A 582 9.04 -8.47 -0.44
CA VAL A 582 10.12 -8.59 -1.41
C VAL A 582 11.31 -7.72 -0.98
N MET A 583 11.07 -6.51 -0.47
CA MET A 583 12.13 -5.67 0.09
C MET A 583 12.70 -6.27 1.38
N ALA A 584 11.84 -6.55 2.37
CA ALA A 584 12.25 -6.97 3.71
C ALA A 584 13.05 -8.29 3.70
N ASP A 585 12.56 -9.30 2.97
CA ASP A 585 13.21 -10.61 2.85
C ASP A 585 14.32 -10.61 1.79
N SER A 586 14.46 -9.51 1.05
CA SER A 586 15.42 -9.35 -0.04
C SER A 586 15.29 -10.45 -1.11
N VAL A 587 14.10 -10.57 -1.66
CA VAL A 587 13.79 -11.54 -2.70
C VAL A 587 14.20 -11.01 -4.07
N THR A 588 14.97 -11.80 -4.83
CA THR A 588 15.40 -11.45 -6.19
C THR A 588 15.19 -12.63 -7.15
N ILE A 589 14.69 -12.33 -8.36
CA ILE A 589 14.51 -13.29 -9.44
C ILE A 589 15.53 -12.96 -10.55
N ASP A 590 16.58 -13.77 -10.67
CA ASP A 590 17.55 -13.63 -11.76
C ASP A 590 17.39 -14.78 -12.74
N ILE A 591 16.54 -14.59 -13.75
CA ILE A 591 16.22 -15.62 -14.75
C ILE A 591 17.44 -16.03 -15.60
N ALA A 592 18.49 -15.22 -15.67
CA ALA A 592 19.71 -15.55 -16.41
C ALA A 592 20.63 -16.48 -15.60
N GLN A 593 20.73 -16.27 -14.29
CA GLN A 593 21.58 -17.08 -13.43
C GLN A 593 20.87 -18.28 -12.80
N ALA A 594 19.56 -18.16 -12.56
CA ALA A 594 18.75 -19.14 -11.86
C ALA A 594 17.33 -19.23 -12.47
N PRO A 595 17.18 -19.76 -13.70
CA PRO A 595 15.90 -19.78 -14.42
C PRO A 595 14.77 -20.54 -13.71
N ASN A 596 15.10 -21.45 -12.79
CA ASN A 596 14.15 -22.27 -12.03
C ASN A 596 14.26 -22.01 -10.51
N GLY A 597 14.75 -20.84 -10.11
CA GLY A 597 15.02 -20.51 -8.72
C GLY A 597 14.83 -19.04 -8.41
N PHE A 598 14.92 -18.72 -7.13
CA PHE A 598 14.87 -17.35 -6.63
C PHE A 598 15.89 -17.21 -5.49
N PHE A 599 16.31 -15.98 -5.24
CA PHE A 599 17.24 -15.67 -4.17
C PHE A 599 16.51 -15.03 -3.00
N VAL A 600 16.91 -15.40 -1.78
CA VAL A 600 16.64 -14.66 -0.54
C VAL A 600 17.99 -14.19 -0.03
N GLY A 601 18.27 -12.90 -0.17
CA GLY A 601 19.64 -12.39 -0.09
C GLY A 601 20.56 -13.05 -1.12
N GLN A 602 21.70 -13.60 -0.71
CA GLN A 602 22.61 -14.32 -1.62
C GLN A 602 22.29 -15.82 -1.77
N SER A 603 21.33 -16.33 -1.00
CA SER A 603 21.01 -17.76 -0.97
C SER A 603 20.00 -18.11 -2.04
N LEU A 604 20.36 -19.06 -2.91
CA LEU A 604 19.48 -19.59 -3.96
C LEU A 604 18.56 -20.67 -3.37
N TYR A 605 17.27 -20.55 -3.64
CA TYR A 605 16.23 -21.51 -3.29
C TYR A 605 15.49 -22.00 -4.53
N SER A 606 14.94 -23.21 -4.41
CA SER A 606 14.06 -23.80 -5.42
C SER A 606 12.60 -23.65 -4.99
N PRO A 607 11.70 -23.33 -5.93
CA PRO A 607 10.26 -23.41 -5.70
C PRO A 607 9.83 -24.81 -5.24
N ILE A 608 8.75 -24.89 -4.48
CA ILE A 608 8.08 -26.14 -4.15
C ILE A 608 6.64 -26.03 -4.66
N SER A 609 6.33 -26.84 -5.67
CA SER A 609 5.14 -26.69 -6.51
C SER A 609 4.06 -27.74 -6.22
N ASP A 610 4.06 -28.32 -5.02
CA ASP A 610 3.13 -29.37 -4.59
C ASP A 610 2.51 -29.06 -3.21
N ASP A 611 1.57 -29.92 -2.81
CA ASP A 611 0.83 -29.81 -1.54
C ASP A 611 1.61 -30.41 -0.35
N THR A 612 2.94 -30.52 -0.44
CA THR A 612 3.75 -30.95 0.70
C THR A 612 3.49 -29.98 1.86
N PRO A 613 3.17 -30.46 3.09
CA PRO A 613 2.99 -29.58 4.23
C PRO A 613 4.24 -28.73 4.52
N TYR A 614 4.05 -27.58 5.16
CA TYR A 614 5.17 -26.80 5.67
C TYR A 614 5.94 -27.57 6.75
N PRO A 615 7.23 -27.24 6.99
CA PRO A 615 8.00 -27.85 8.07
C PRO A 615 7.28 -27.71 9.42
N PRO A 616 7.05 -28.80 10.17
CA PRO A 616 6.28 -28.74 11.42
C PRO A 616 6.81 -27.72 12.44
N GLU A 617 8.12 -27.46 12.41
CA GLU A 617 8.81 -26.57 13.34
C GLU A 617 8.57 -25.07 13.11
N ILE A 618 7.90 -24.67 12.02
CA ILE A 618 7.56 -23.27 11.74
C ILE A 618 6.14 -22.87 12.19
N TYR A 619 5.33 -23.85 12.62
CA TYR A 619 3.98 -23.61 13.13
C TYR A 619 3.97 -23.27 14.63
N LEU A 620 2.89 -22.61 15.07
CA LEU A 620 2.60 -22.27 16.48
C LEU A 620 2.28 -23.48 17.37
#